data_AF-A0A2J7QKJ4-F1
#
_entry.id   AF-A0A2J7QKJ4-F1
#
_cell.length_a   1.000
_cell.length_b   1.000
_cell.length_c   1.000
_cell.angle_alpha   90.00
_cell.angle_beta   90.00
_cell.angle_gamma   90.00
#
_symmetry.space_group_name_H-M   'P 1'
#
loop_
_entity.id
_entity.type
_entity.pdbx_description
1 polymer ?
#
loop_
_entity_poly.entity_id
_entity_poly.type
_entity_poly.pdbx_seq_one_letter_code
_entity_poly.pdbx_strand_id
1 'polypeptide(L)'
;MYPGVGDLSHQARVLELVAVYIEVVEWFVNVGLLPEFPCEDLALVDDGYEAAGEFGAHRVPYPASALAKVYQRRRSELEKLSRSATDKTDILFIDGLVKRECNGDCLSSLWERDGGTGLYPPPSIQSLLRTYLLDGIPMHVKHSIVIYVFLDLAGLLESRRYTAAINQFIKFPSAFRLTPSFIKITQALWLLDHQDFTEAIDMLLDPLISMDDLKPWQHQCIIRAFLYQGQHQMALKYIRVQQPPLKDIEDIRLNLTVLLVNGLIHEAFQYQRQHCNEQ
;
A
#
# COMPACT_ATOMS: atom_id res chain seq x y z
N MET A 1 -8.89 39.34 -10.27
CA MET A 1 -8.81 37.87 -10.24
C MET A 1 -10.17 37.36 -10.70
N TYR A 2 -10.28 36.83 -11.93
CA TYR A 2 -11.57 36.61 -12.59
C TYR A 2 -12.25 35.33 -12.07
N PRO A 3 -13.50 35.40 -11.57
CA PRO A 3 -14.20 34.25 -10.99
C PRO A 3 -14.48 33.10 -12.00
N GLY A 4 -14.42 33.36 -13.31
CA GLY A 4 -14.65 32.34 -14.35
C GLY A 4 -13.48 31.38 -14.63
N VAL A 5 -12.24 31.74 -14.25
CA VAL A 5 -11.07 30.87 -14.49
C VAL A 5 -10.99 29.76 -13.44
N GLY A 6 -11.35 30.05 -12.18
CA GLY A 6 -11.39 29.05 -11.11
C GLY A 6 -12.46 27.97 -11.34
N ASP A 7 -13.60 28.35 -11.93
CA ASP A 7 -14.67 27.42 -12.30
C ASP A 7 -14.24 26.45 -13.41
N LEU A 8 -13.58 26.96 -14.46
CA LEU A 8 -13.04 26.11 -15.55
C LEU A 8 -11.96 25.14 -15.07
N SER A 9 -11.04 25.57 -14.20
CA SER A 9 -10.02 24.68 -13.63
C SER A 9 -10.63 23.60 -12.75
N HIS A 10 -11.66 23.94 -11.98
CA HIS A 10 -12.39 22.96 -11.19
C HIS A 10 -13.13 21.94 -12.08
N GLN A 11 -13.83 22.40 -13.11
CA GLN A 11 -14.52 21.54 -14.08
C GLN A 11 -13.56 20.60 -14.81
N ALA A 12 -12.41 21.09 -15.27
CA ALA A 12 -11.39 20.27 -15.92
C ALA A 12 -10.89 19.15 -15.01
N ARG A 13 -10.63 19.47 -13.73
CA ARG A 13 -10.19 18.49 -12.74
C ARG A 13 -11.26 17.43 -12.45
N VAL A 14 -12.53 17.82 -12.32
CA VAL A 14 -13.64 16.86 -12.13
C VAL A 14 -13.74 15.91 -13.33
N LEU A 15 -13.64 16.44 -14.55
CA LEU A 15 -13.66 15.63 -15.78
C LEU A 15 -12.48 14.65 -15.83
N GLU A 16 -11.29 15.07 -15.43
CA GLU A 16 -10.12 14.19 -15.34
C GLU A 16 -10.33 13.04 -14.34
N LEU A 17 -10.86 13.34 -13.15
CA LEU A 17 -11.17 12.31 -12.14
C LEU A 17 -12.20 11.31 -12.66
N VAL A 18 -13.25 11.78 -13.34
CA VAL A 18 -14.29 10.92 -13.92
C VAL A 18 -13.74 10.09 -15.08
N ALA A 19 -12.91 10.67 -15.96
CA ALA A 19 -12.29 9.96 -17.06
C ALA A 19 -11.43 8.80 -16.57
N VAL A 20 -10.54 9.05 -15.61
CA VAL A 20 -9.70 8.00 -15.02
C VAL A 20 -10.53 6.97 -14.26
N TYR A 21 -11.56 7.40 -13.52
CA TYR A 21 -12.48 6.48 -12.87
C TYR A 21 -13.13 5.51 -13.88
N ILE A 22 -13.58 6.01 -15.04
CA ILE A 22 -14.17 5.18 -16.10
C ILE A 22 -13.14 4.21 -16.67
N GLU A 23 -11.92 4.67 -16.97
CA GLU A 23 -10.83 3.81 -17.48
C GLU A 23 -10.50 2.67 -16.51
N VAL A 24 -10.44 2.96 -15.20
CA VAL A 24 -10.17 1.95 -14.17
C VAL A 24 -11.37 1.01 -14.01
N VAL A 25 -12.62 1.51 -14.06
CA VAL A 25 -13.82 0.67 -14.04
C VAL A 25 -13.81 -0.30 -15.23
N GLU A 26 -13.52 0.19 -16.43
CA GLU A 26 -13.42 -0.64 -17.63
C GLU A 26 -12.34 -1.72 -17.47
N TRP A 27 -11.18 -1.36 -16.90
CA TRP A 27 -10.12 -2.31 -16.61
C TRP A 27 -10.58 -3.42 -15.65
N PHE A 28 -11.30 -3.06 -14.57
CA PHE A 28 -11.82 -4.02 -13.60
C PHE A 28 -12.93 -4.92 -14.18
N VAL A 29 -13.75 -4.40 -15.10
CA VAL A 29 -14.71 -5.22 -15.87
C VAL A 29 -13.97 -6.21 -16.75
N ASN A 30 -12.94 -5.77 -17.48
CA ASN A 30 -12.18 -6.62 -18.42
C ASN A 30 -11.41 -7.75 -17.72
N VAL A 31 -10.96 -7.53 -16.48
CA VAL A 31 -10.29 -8.57 -15.67
C VAL A 31 -11.28 -9.41 -14.86
N GLY A 32 -12.57 -9.05 -14.88
CA GLY A 32 -13.66 -9.82 -14.30
C GLY A 32 -13.84 -9.65 -12.79
N LEU A 33 -13.33 -8.55 -12.23
CA LEU A 33 -13.63 -8.11 -10.85
C LEU A 33 -14.98 -7.39 -10.75
N LEU A 34 -15.54 -6.96 -11.88
CA LEU A 34 -16.87 -6.36 -11.98
C LEU A 34 -17.78 -7.14 -12.95
N PRO A 35 -19.08 -7.25 -12.67
CA PRO A 35 -19.74 -6.86 -11.41
C PRO A 35 -19.24 -7.70 -10.23
N GLU A 36 -19.10 -7.05 -9.07
CA GLU A 36 -18.64 -7.69 -7.84
C GLU A 36 -19.65 -8.76 -7.40
N PHE A 37 -19.16 -9.92 -6.98
CA PHE A 37 -19.99 -11.00 -6.47
C PHE A 37 -19.39 -11.61 -5.19
N PRO A 38 -20.24 -12.09 -4.26
CA PRO A 38 -19.80 -12.63 -2.99
C PRO A 38 -18.85 -13.82 -3.12
N CYS A 39 -17.87 -13.89 -2.21
CA CYS A 39 -16.99 -15.06 -2.07
C CYS A 39 -17.73 -16.33 -1.59
N GLU A 40 -18.95 -16.20 -1.03
CA GLU A 40 -19.76 -17.34 -0.57
C GLU A 40 -20.36 -18.15 -1.73
N ASP A 41 -20.55 -17.52 -2.90
CA ASP A 41 -21.06 -18.17 -4.11
C ASP A 41 -20.05 -19.15 -4.75
N LEU A 42 -18.83 -19.22 -4.19
CA LEU A 42 -17.75 -20.11 -4.66
C LEU A 42 -17.96 -21.58 -4.29
N ALA A 43 -18.72 -21.86 -3.22
CA ALA A 43 -18.98 -23.23 -2.78
C ALA A 43 -20.02 -23.97 -3.66
N LEU A 44 -20.67 -23.26 -4.58
CA LEU A 44 -21.71 -23.81 -5.45
C LEU A 44 -21.21 -24.18 -6.86
N VAL A 45 -19.94 -23.90 -7.16
CA VAL A 45 -19.32 -24.20 -8.46
C VAL A 45 -18.39 -25.39 -8.29
N ASP A 46 -19.00 -26.57 -8.18
CA ASP A 46 -18.34 -27.87 -8.23
C ASP A 46 -17.42 -27.97 -9.46
N ASP A 47 -16.33 -28.73 -9.33
CA ASP A 47 -15.21 -28.91 -10.28
C ASP A 47 -15.61 -29.61 -11.60
N GLY A 48 -16.89 -29.56 -11.97
CA GLY A 48 -17.43 -30.19 -13.16
C GLY A 48 -18.61 -29.42 -13.74
N TYR A 49 -18.38 -28.26 -14.36
CA TYR A 49 -19.26 -27.84 -15.46
C TYR A 49 -18.64 -26.81 -16.39
N GLU A 50 -18.40 -27.24 -17.63
CA GLU A 50 -18.39 -26.42 -18.83
C GLU A 50 -19.74 -25.70 -18.98
N ALA A 51 -19.90 -24.53 -18.37
CA ALA A 51 -20.92 -23.56 -18.77
C ALA A 51 -20.43 -22.14 -18.54
N ALA A 52 -19.33 -21.80 -19.21
CA ALA A 52 -19.14 -20.42 -19.59
C ALA A 52 -20.10 -20.12 -20.75
N GLY A 53 -21.29 -19.61 -20.42
CA GLY A 53 -21.91 -18.63 -21.32
C GLY A 53 -20.92 -17.49 -21.57
N GLU A 54 -21.14 -16.68 -22.60
CA GLU A 54 -20.21 -15.63 -23.10
C GLU A 54 -19.69 -14.63 -22.04
N PHE A 55 -20.17 -14.67 -20.79
CA PHE A 55 -19.77 -13.85 -19.64
C PHE A 55 -19.36 -14.65 -18.36
N GLY A 56 -19.25 -15.98 -18.41
CA GLY A 56 -19.15 -16.86 -17.22
C GLY A 56 -17.74 -17.38 -16.86
N ALA A 57 -16.75 -17.29 -17.75
CA ALA A 57 -15.45 -17.94 -17.54
C ALA A 57 -14.42 -17.16 -16.68
N HIS A 58 -14.67 -15.88 -16.38
CA HIS A 58 -13.59 -14.97 -15.92
C HIS A 58 -13.93 -14.14 -14.68
N ARG A 59 -14.92 -14.54 -13.89
CA ARG A 59 -15.32 -13.77 -12.72
C ARG A 59 -14.41 -14.05 -11.52
N VAL A 60 -13.84 -12.99 -10.94
CA VAL A 60 -12.96 -13.03 -9.77
C VAL A 60 -13.68 -12.46 -8.55
N PRO A 61 -13.83 -13.25 -7.47
CA PRO A 61 -14.53 -12.78 -6.27
C PRO A 61 -13.68 -11.74 -5.54
N TYR A 62 -14.33 -10.83 -4.82
CA TYR A 62 -13.67 -9.96 -3.85
C TYR A 62 -13.93 -10.46 -2.42
N PRO A 63 -12.97 -11.15 -1.78
CA PRO A 63 -13.16 -11.75 -0.45
C PRO A 63 -12.94 -10.72 0.67
N ALA A 64 -13.76 -9.66 0.69
CA ALA A 64 -13.64 -8.53 1.63
C ALA A 64 -13.50 -8.96 3.09
N SER A 65 -14.33 -9.91 3.55
CA SER A 65 -14.33 -10.38 4.94
C SER A 65 -13.06 -11.17 5.31
N ALA A 66 -12.48 -11.90 4.36
CA ALA A 66 -11.23 -12.63 4.58
C ALA A 66 -10.05 -11.65 4.66
N LEU A 67 -9.97 -10.69 3.75
CA LEU A 67 -8.95 -9.64 3.77
C LEU A 67 -9.03 -8.80 5.06
N ALA A 68 -10.24 -8.41 5.46
CA ALA A 68 -10.45 -7.67 6.71
C ALA A 68 -9.91 -8.44 7.92
N LYS A 69 -10.12 -9.77 7.98
CA LYS A 69 -9.59 -10.63 9.05
C LYS A 69 -8.06 -10.72 9.02
N VAL A 70 -7.45 -10.82 7.85
CA VAL A 70 -5.98 -10.84 7.68
C VAL A 70 -5.39 -9.55 8.25
N TYR A 71 -5.89 -8.40 7.83
CA TYR A 71 -5.40 -7.11 8.28
C TYR A 71 -5.72 -6.81 9.75
N GLN A 72 -6.88 -7.24 10.26
CA GLN A 72 -7.21 -7.12 11.68
C GLN A 72 -6.26 -7.93 12.57
N ARG A 73 -5.94 -9.16 12.16
CA ARG A 73 -4.95 -9.99 12.86
C ARG A 73 -3.59 -9.30 12.82
N ARG A 74 -3.18 -8.85 11.64
CA ARG A 74 -1.89 -8.20 11.43
C ARG A 74 -1.71 -6.96 12.30
N ARG A 75 -2.72 -6.08 12.34
CA ARG A 75 -2.73 -4.93 13.25
C ARG A 75 -2.60 -5.36 14.71
N SER A 76 -3.36 -6.37 15.14
CA SER A 76 -3.31 -6.89 16.52
C SER A 76 -1.94 -7.46 16.91
N GLU A 77 -1.19 -8.04 15.96
CA GLU A 77 0.19 -8.50 16.18
C GLU A 77 1.14 -7.32 16.38
N LEU A 78 1.04 -6.32 15.50
CA LEU A 78 1.87 -5.11 15.56
C LEU A 78 1.62 -4.29 16.82
N GLU A 79 0.37 -4.25 17.31
CA GLU A 79 0.04 -3.59 18.58
C GLU A 79 0.78 -4.17 19.79
N LYS A 80 1.08 -5.48 19.77
CA LYS A 80 1.84 -6.14 20.85
C LYS A 80 3.33 -5.81 20.79
N LEU A 81 3.84 -5.43 19.63
CA LEU A 81 5.25 -5.10 19.39
C LEU A 81 5.56 -3.62 19.64
N SER A 82 4.58 -2.74 19.37
CA SER A 82 4.73 -1.30 19.61
C SER A 82 4.55 -0.93 21.08
N ARG A 83 5.45 -0.13 21.65
CA ARG A 83 5.32 0.40 23.03
C ARG A 83 4.46 1.67 23.11
N SER A 84 4.21 2.34 21.99
CA SER A 84 3.43 3.57 21.89
C SER A 84 2.35 3.48 20.82
N ALA A 85 1.21 4.15 21.04
CA ALA A 85 0.12 4.21 20.07
C ALA A 85 0.52 4.93 18.77
N THR A 86 1.48 5.86 18.83
CA THR A 86 1.96 6.62 17.66
C THR A 86 2.77 5.76 16.70
N ASP A 87 3.48 4.74 17.21
CA ASP A 87 4.29 3.84 16.38
C ASP A 87 3.42 2.92 15.51
N LYS A 88 2.17 2.65 15.91
CA LYS A 88 1.29 1.66 15.28
C LYS A 88 0.98 1.94 13.81
N THR A 89 0.61 3.19 13.50
CA THR A 89 0.31 3.62 12.11
C THR A 89 1.55 3.78 11.26
N ASP A 90 2.72 3.66 11.88
CA ASP A 90 4.01 3.88 11.25
C ASP A 90 4.79 2.56 11.09
N ILE A 91 4.12 1.42 11.31
CA ILE A 91 4.68 0.07 11.09
C ILE A 91 3.99 -0.63 9.92
N LEU A 92 2.65 -0.63 9.88
CA LEU A 92 1.91 -1.15 8.74
C LEU A 92 1.81 -0.05 7.68
N PHE A 93 2.53 -0.22 6.58
CA PHE A 93 2.71 0.81 5.56
C PHE A 93 1.39 1.24 4.94
N ILE A 94 0.49 0.30 4.60
CA ILE A 94 -0.80 0.66 3.98
C ILE A 94 -1.66 1.56 4.88
N ASP A 95 -1.58 1.39 6.20
CA ASP A 95 -2.27 2.27 7.15
C ASP A 95 -1.64 3.67 7.17
N GLY A 96 -0.31 3.74 7.14
CA GLY A 96 0.42 4.99 7.00
C GLY A 96 0.09 5.72 5.69
N LEU A 97 0.01 4.98 4.56
CA LEU A 97 -0.34 5.51 3.25
C LEU A 97 -1.75 6.11 3.25
N VAL A 98 -2.74 5.38 3.76
CA VAL A 98 -4.13 5.87 3.86
C VAL A 98 -4.19 7.11 4.75
N LYS A 99 -3.59 7.05 5.94
CA LYS A 99 -3.65 8.16 6.91
C LYS A 99 -2.94 9.44 6.43
N ARG A 100 -1.79 9.31 5.76
CA ARG A 100 -0.91 10.45 5.45
C ARG A 100 -1.13 11.01 4.06
N GLU A 101 -1.57 10.20 3.10
CA GLU A 101 -1.62 10.58 1.69
C GLU A 101 -3.03 10.62 1.10
N CYS A 102 -4.06 10.15 1.82
CA CYS A 102 -5.42 10.07 1.30
C CYS A 102 -6.35 11.21 1.76
N ASN A 103 -5.82 12.44 1.74
CA ASN A 103 -6.54 13.68 2.03
C ASN A 103 -7.21 13.67 3.43
N GLY A 104 -6.45 13.25 4.44
CA GLY A 104 -6.93 13.08 5.82
C GLY A 104 -7.95 11.95 5.95
N ASP A 105 -8.98 12.15 6.76
CA ASP A 105 -10.01 11.13 7.03
C ASP A 105 -11.00 10.96 5.85
N CYS A 106 -10.84 11.65 4.71
CA CYS A 106 -11.80 11.57 3.59
C CYS A 106 -11.96 10.15 3.03
N LEU A 107 -10.84 9.46 2.77
CA LEU A 107 -10.89 8.07 2.29
C LEU A 107 -11.43 7.12 3.37
N SER A 108 -11.02 7.34 4.62
CA SER A 108 -11.52 6.56 5.74
C SER A 108 -13.03 6.71 5.92
N SER A 109 -13.56 7.93 5.92
CA SER A 109 -14.99 8.21 5.99
C SER A 109 -15.76 7.65 4.78
N LEU A 110 -15.16 7.66 3.57
CA LEU A 110 -15.75 7.00 2.40
C LEU A 110 -15.93 5.50 2.67
N TRP A 111 -14.89 4.82 3.14
CA TRP A 111 -14.94 3.39 3.42
C TRP A 111 -15.84 3.04 4.60
N GLU A 112 -15.91 3.87 5.65
CA GLU A 112 -16.88 3.70 6.74
C GLU A 112 -18.33 3.79 6.24
N ARG A 113 -18.62 4.81 5.41
CA ARG A 113 -19.94 4.99 4.82
C ARG A 113 -20.34 3.82 3.93
N ASP A 114 -19.38 3.22 3.24
CA ASP A 114 -19.59 2.07 2.38
C ASP A 114 -19.60 0.72 3.18
N GLY A 115 -19.64 0.78 4.51
CA GLY A 115 -19.82 -0.38 5.40
C GLY A 115 -18.53 -1.03 5.90
N GLY A 116 -17.38 -0.40 5.68
CA GLY A 116 -16.07 -0.82 6.16
C GLY A 116 -15.68 -0.23 7.52
N THR A 117 -14.40 -0.37 7.84
CA THR A 117 -13.82 0.11 9.12
C THR A 117 -13.11 1.46 9.01
N GLY A 118 -13.12 2.08 7.82
CA GLY A 118 -12.30 3.26 7.52
C GLY A 118 -10.82 2.97 7.32
N LEU A 119 -10.40 1.73 7.51
CA LEU A 119 -9.05 1.24 7.28
C LEU A 119 -9.02 0.30 6.09
N TYR A 120 -7.83 0.10 5.51
CA TYR A 120 -7.61 -0.92 4.49
C TYR A 120 -7.91 -2.34 5.06
N PRO A 121 -8.45 -3.29 4.28
CA PRO A 121 -8.83 -3.20 2.86
C PRO A 121 -10.15 -2.43 2.65
N PRO A 122 -10.41 -1.91 1.43
CA PRO A 122 -11.72 -1.40 1.05
C PRO A 122 -12.84 -2.43 1.34
N PRO A 123 -14.05 -2.03 1.74
CA PRO A 123 -15.12 -2.99 2.03
C PRO A 123 -15.71 -3.65 0.78
N SER A 124 -15.45 -3.10 -0.40
CA SER A 124 -15.89 -3.64 -1.69
C SER A 124 -15.03 -3.11 -2.85
N ILE A 125 -15.09 -3.75 -4.01
CA ILE A 125 -14.47 -3.25 -5.25
C ILE A 125 -15.07 -1.89 -5.62
N GLN A 126 -16.39 -1.71 -5.43
CA GLN A 126 -17.03 -0.42 -5.64
C GLN A 126 -16.41 0.68 -4.77
N SER A 127 -16.12 0.38 -3.50
CA SER A 127 -15.50 1.33 -2.56
C SER A 127 -14.07 1.66 -2.94
N LEU A 128 -13.31 0.67 -3.43
CA LEU A 128 -11.99 0.87 -3.99
C LEU A 128 -12.04 1.85 -5.18
N LEU A 129 -12.95 1.62 -6.13
CA LEU A 129 -13.06 2.44 -7.34
C LEU A 129 -13.52 3.87 -7.04
N ARG A 130 -14.41 4.06 -6.05
CA ARG A 130 -14.82 5.40 -5.59
C ARG A 130 -13.67 6.23 -5.03
N THR A 131 -12.55 5.62 -4.63
CA THR A 131 -11.31 6.33 -4.28
C THR A 131 -10.82 7.22 -5.43
N TYR A 132 -11.04 6.83 -6.69
CA TYR A 132 -10.66 7.65 -7.84
C TYR A 132 -11.45 8.94 -7.97
N LEU A 133 -12.67 8.98 -7.43
CA LEU A 133 -13.53 10.16 -7.44
C LEU A 133 -13.20 11.15 -6.31
N LEU A 134 -12.35 10.77 -5.34
CA LEU A 134 -11.90 11.68 -4.30
C LEU A 134 -10.87 12.66 -4.84
N ASP A 135 -11.18 13.94 -4.72
CA ASP A 135 -10.26 15.02 -5.00
C ASP A 135 -9.19 15.15 -3.90
N GLY A 136 -8.01 15.66 -4.26
CA GLY A 136 -6.90 15.88 -3.33
C GLY A 136 -6.05 14.67 -2.99
N ILE A 137 -6.43 13.46 -3.41
CA ILE A 137 -5.57 12.26 -3.30
C ILE A 137 -4.72 12.14 -4.58
N PRO A 138 -3.38 12.13 -4.49
CA PRO A 138 -2.51 11.99 -5.66
C PRO A 138 -2.79 10.69 -6.43
N MET A 139 -2.73 10.75 -7.77
CA MET A 139 -3.08 9.61 -8.61
C MET A 139 -2.22 8.36 -8.34
N HIS A 140 -0.91 8.55 -8.12
CA HIS A 140 -0.02 7.43 -7.79
C HIS A 140 -0.42 6.73 -6.49
N VAL A 141 -0.96 7.43 -5.48
CA VAL A 141 -1.46 6.84 -4.23
C VAL A 141 -2.68 5.95 -4.50
N LYS A 142 -3.62 6.43 -5.34
CA LYS A 142 -4.79 5.65 -5.76
C LYS A 142 -4.37 4.36 -6.47
N HIS A 143 -3.38 4.45 -7.36
CA HIS A 143 -2.81 3.28 -8.02
C HIS A 143 -2.06 2.35 -7.06
N SER A 144 -1.32 2.87 -6.07
CA SER A 144 -0.69 2.03 -5.03
C SER A 144 -1.72 1.21 -4.27
N ILE A 145 -2.86 1.81 -3.87
CA ILE A 145 -3.92 1.09 -3.16
C ILE A 145 -4.52 -0.02 -4.03
N VAL A 146 -4.74 0.23 -5.33
CA VAL A 146 -5.20 -0.81 -6.28
C VAL A 146 -4.19 -1.94 -6.42
N ILE A 147 -2.90 -1.63 -6.52
CA ILE A 147 -1.83 -2.63 -6.61
C ILE A 147 -1.78 -3.47 -5.33
N TYR A 148 -1.92 -2.86 -4.16
CA TYR A 148 -2.04 -3.57 -2.88
C TYR A 148 -3.20 -4.58 -2.91
N VAL A 149 -4.38 -4.16 -3.38
CA VAL A 149 -5.54 -5.07 -3.52
C VAL A 149 -5.23 -6.21 -4.48
N PHE A 150 -4.55 -5.96 -5.60
CA PHE A 150 -4.19 -7.02 -6.53
C PHE A 150 -3.19 -8.03 -5.97
N LEU A 151 -2.21 -7.56 -5.20
CA LEU A 151 -1.25 -8.45 -4.53
C LEU A 151 -1.95 -9.30 -3.47
N ASP A 152 -2.84 -8.70 -2.67
CA ASP A 152 -3.67 -9.41 -1.70
C ASP A 152 -4.57 -10.46 -2.36
N LEU A 153 -5.23 -10.10 -3.47
CA LEU A 153 -6.05 -11.03 -4.23
C LEU A 153 -5.21 -12.16 -4.83
N ALA A 154 -4.02 -11.86 -5.36
CA ALA A 154 -3.13 -12.89 -5.89
C ALA A 154 -2.70 -13.89 -4.81
N GLY A 155 -2.35 -13.42 -3.60
CA GLY A 155 -1.97 -14.27 -2.48
C GLY A 155 -3.14 -15.02 -1.83
N LEU A 156 -4.36 -14.50 -1.90
CA LEU A 156 -5.54 -15.15 -1.33
C LEU A 156 -6.24 -16.09 -2.32
N LEU A 157 -6.14 -15.83 -3.63
CA LEU A 157 -6.82 -16.57 -4.70
C LEU A 157 -5.87 -17.49 -5.48
N GLU A 158 -4.95 -18.18 -4.80
CA GLU A 158 -3.94 -19.09 -5.39
C GLU A 158 -4.50 -20.33 -6.14
N SER A 159 -5.81 -20.42 -6.34
CA SER A 159 -6.44 -21.49 -7.11
C SER A 159 -6.17 -21.37 -8.62
N ARG A 160 -5.99 -22.51 -9.30
CA ARG A 160 -5.89 -22.61 -10.77
C ARG A 160 -7.05 -21.92 -11.50
N ARG A 161 -8.20 -21.81 -10.84
CA ARG A 161 -9.40 -21.12 -11.34
C ARG A 161 -9.15 -19.64 -11.64
N TYR A 162 -8.32 -18.96 -10.83
CA TYR A 162 -8.12 -17.50 -10.93
C TYR A 162 -6.79 -17.11 -11.56
N THR A 163 -5.91 -18.07 -11.88
CA THR A 163 -4.59 -17.82 -12.46
C THR A 163 -4.64 -16.93 -13.71
N ALA A 164 -5.64 -17.11 -14.58
CA ALA A 164 -5.78 -16.28 -15.78
C ALA A 164 -6.01 -14.79 -15.46
N ALA A 165 -6.82 -14.49 -14.45
CA ALA A 165 -7.10 -13.12 -14.02
C ALA A 165 -5.96 -12.53 -13.20
N ILE A 166 -5.33 -13.33 -12.32
CA ILE A 166 -4.11 -12.94 -11.58
C ILE A 166 -3.00 -12.54 -12.57
N ASN A 167 -2.85 -13.26 -13.68
CA ASN A 167 -1.92 -12.91 -14.76
C ASN A 167 -2.28 -11.61 -15.50
N GLN A 168 -3.50 -11.09 -15.37
CA GLN A 168 -3.84 -9.75 -15.85
C GLN A 168 -3.50 -8.67 -14.83
N PHE A 169 -3.53 -8.96 -13.52
CA PHE A 169 -3.18 -7.99 -12.47
C PHE A 169 -1.80 -7.39 -12.66
N ILE A 170 -0.81 -8.20 -13.07
CA ILE A 170 0.55 -7.75 -13.36
C ILE A 170 0.64 -6.75 -14.54
N LYS A 171 -0.41 -6.63 -15.36
CA LYS A 171 -0.48 -5.70 -16.50
C LYS A 171 -1.07 -4.35 -16.13
N PHE A 172 -1.66 -4.21 -14.94
CA PHE A 172 -2.22 -2.94 -14.49
C PHE A 172 -1.18 -1.80 -14.52
N PRO A 173 0.04 -1.99 -13.96
CA PRO A 173 0.97 -0.88 -13.91
C PRO A 173 1.40 -0.36 -15.29
N SER A 174 1.55 -1.24 -16.28
CA SER A 174 1.89 -0.82 -17.64
C SER A 174 0.72 -0.15 -18.34
N ALA A 175 -0.52 -0.59 -18.09
CA ALA A 175 -1.73 0.06 -18.62
C ALA A 175 -1.85 1.52 -18.16
N PHE A 176 -1.45 1.82 -16.92
CA PHE A 176 -1.46 3.17 -16.33
C PHE A 176 -0.08 3.85 -16.33
N ARG A 177 0.89 3.34 -17.11
CA ARG A 177 2.21 3.94 -17.35
C ARG A 177 3.01 4.25 -16.07
N LEU A 178 2.90 3.38 -15.08
CA LEU A 178 3.63 3.51 -13.81
C LEU A 178 5.12 3.20 -14.02
N THR A 179 5.99 3.91 -13.30
CA THR A 179 7.43 3.73 -13.43
C THR A 179 7.88 2.40 -12.82
N PRO A 180 8.95 1.77 -13.34
CA PRO A 180 9.51 0.57 -12.74
C PRO A 180 9.89 0.74 -11.26
N SER A 181 10.44 1.90 -10.87
CA SER A 181 10.79 2.20 -9.46
C SER A 181 9.54 2.21 -8.58
N PHE A 182 8.47 2.88 -9.01
CA PHE A 182 7.21 2.94 -8.28
C PHE A 182 6.58 1.56 -8.08
N ILE A 183 6.55 0.72 -9.13
CA ILE A 183 6.02 -0.65 -9.07
C ILE A 183 6.79 -1.45 -8.03
N LYS A 184 8.12 -1.39 -8.12
CA LYS A 184 9.03 -2.12 -7.24
C LYS A 184 8.88 -1.66 -5.79
N ILE A 185 8.83 -0.35 -5.53
CA ILE A 185 8.60 0.20 -4.19
C ILE A 185 7.25 -0.27 -3.64
N THR A 186 6.16 -0.18 -4.43
CA THR A 186 4.82 -0.57 -3.96
C THR A 186 4.77 -2.06 -3.60
N GLN A 187 5.39 -2.94 -4.41
CA GLN A 187 5.49 -4.37 -4.13
C GLN A 187 6.33 -4.65 -2.87
N ALA A 188 7.47 -3.96 -2.71
CA ALA A 188 8.33 -4.17 -1.55
C ALA A 188 7.66 -3.76 -0.23
N LEU A 189 6.88 -2.67 -0.27
CA LEU A 189 6.10 -2.20 0.88
C LEU A 189 4.95 -3.16 1.22
N TRP A 190 4.34 -3.78 0.20
CA TRP A 190 3.36 -4.84 0.42
C TRP A 190 3.99 -6.08 1.06
N LEU A 191 5.17 -6.51 0.58
CA LEU A 191 5.94 -7.61 1.16
C LEU A 191 6.32 -7.34 2.63
N LEU A 192 6.71 -6.10 2.93
CA LEU A 192 7.03 -5.64 4.28
C LEU A 192 5.82 -5.76 5.23
N ASP A 193 4.63 -5.36 4.76
CA ASP A 193 3.38 -5.51 5.51
C ASP A 193 3.02 -6.99 5.76
N HIS A 194 3.40 -7.87 4.83
CA HIS A 194 3.18 -9.32 4.87
C HIS A 194 4.34 -10.14 5.48
N GLN A 195 5.33 -9.47 6.09
CA GLN A 195 6.47 -10.08 6.77
C GLN A 195 7.44 -10.86 5.86
N ASP A 196 7.37 -10.69 4.54
CA ASP A 196 8.41 -11.20 3.64
C ASP A 196 9.58 -10.20 3.59
N PHE A 197 10.33 -10.17 4.68
CA PHE A 197 11.37 -9.16 4.90
C PHE A 197 12.56 -9.30 3.95
N THR A 198 12.88 -10.53 3.55
CA THR A 198 14.02 -10.82 2.68
C THR A 198 13.76 -10.28 1.28
N GLU A 199 12.61 -10.63 0.69
CA GLU A 199 12.25 -10.13 -0.63
C GLU A 199 12.00 -8.60 -0.58
N ALA A 200 11.37 -8.10 0.49
CA ALA A 200 11.15 -6.66 0.68
C ALA A 200 12.47 -5.87 0.70
N ILE A 201 13.48 -6.28 1.48
CA ILE A 201 14.74 -5.55 1.56
C ILE A 201 15.54 -5.63 0.26
N ASP A 202 15.55 -6.77 -0.41
CA ASP A 202 16.28 -6.91 -1.67
C ASP A 202 15.64 -6.06 -2.77
N MET A 203 14.31 -5.99 -2.78
CA MET A 203 13.55 -5.12 -3.68
C MET A 203 13.76 -3.64 -3.37
N LEU A 204 13.75 -3.24 -2.09
CA LEU A 204 13.97 -1.85 -1.65
C LEU A 204 15.40 -1.35 -1.87
N LEU A 205 16.38 -2.23 -2.00
CA LEU A 205 17.79 -1.87 -2.25
C LEU A 205 18.21 -2.05 -3.70
N ASP A 206 17.24 -2.30 -4.58
CA ASP A 206 17.50 -2.44 -6.00
C ASP A 206 18.05 -1.11 -6.60
N PRO A 207 19.03 -1.16 -7.50
CA PRO A 207 19.65 0.05 -8.08
C PRO A 207 18.68 0.97 -8.83
N LEU A 208 17.49 0.48 -9.19
CA LEU A 208 16.44 1.26 -9.82
C LEU A 208 15.72 2.21 -8.85
N ILE A 209 15.82 1.97 -7.54
CA ILE A 209 15.18 2.79 -6.51
C ILE A 209 16.17 3.85 -6.05
N SER A 210 15.84 5.10 -6.32
CA SER A 210 16.53 6.25 -5.77
C SER A 210 15.95 6.61 -4.40
N MET A 211 16.75 7.34 -3.62
CA MET A 211 16.30 7.89 -2.35
C MET A 211 15.14 8.86 -2.47
N ASP A 212 15.13 9.65 -3.54
CA ASP A 212 14.09 10.64 -3.76
C ASP A 212 12.76 10.02 -4.23
N ASP A 213 12.74 8.72 -4.55
CA ASP A 213 11.50 8.00 -4.89
C ASP A 213 10.61 7.76 -3.66
N LEU A 214 11.17 7.88 -2.45
CA LEU A 214 10.49 7.68 -1.18
C LEU A 214 10.43 8.98 -0.38
N LYS A 215 9.28 9.21 0.25
CA LYS A 215 9.12 10.31 1.21
C LYS A 215 9.80 9.96 2.53
N PRO A 216 10.25 10.95 3.32
CA PRO A 216 10.88 10.72 4.62
C PRO A 216 10.06 9.85 5.56
N TRP A 217 8.74 10.05 5.63
CA TRP A 217 7.87 9.22 6.48
C TRP A 217 7.83 7.76 6.00
N GLN A 218 8.00 7.51 4.71
CA GLN A 218 8.05 6.16 4.14
C GLN A 218 9.36 5.47 4.53
N HIS A 219 10.49 6.18 4.50
CA HIS A 219 11.75 5.68 5.05
C HIS A 219 11.64 5.35 6.55
N GLN A 220 11.04 6.25 7.35
CA GLN A 220 10.80 6.01 8.78
C GLN A 220 9.95 4.75 8.99
N CYS A 221 8.88 4.58 8.20
CA CYS A 221 8.00 3.42 8.26
C CYS A 221 8.76 2.12 7.95
N ILE A 222 9.57 2.10 6.88
CA ILE A 222 10.40 0.94 6.51
C ILE A 222 11.35 0.56 7.65
N ILE A 223 12.08 1.53 8.21
CA ILE A 223 13.03 1.29 9.30
C ILE A 223 12.31 0.76 10.54
N ARG A 224 11.19 1.38 10.93
CA ARG A 224 10.37 0.95 12.07
C ARG A 224 9.80 -0.45 11.87
N ALA A 225 9.34 -0.78 10.67
CA ALA A 225 8.80 -2.08 10.35
C ALA A 225 9.84 -3.21 10.49
N PHE A 226 11.08 -2.99 10.07
CA PHE A 226 12.17 -3.93 10.33
C PHE A 226 12.54 -3.97 11.80
N LEU A 227 12.71 -2.81 12.44
CA LEU A 227 13.17 -2.69 13.82
C LEU A 227 12.22 -3.37 14.81
N TYR A 228 10.93 -3.03 14.79
CA TYR A 228 9.96 -3.55 15.76
C TYR A 228 9.61 -5.03 15.54
N GLN A 229 9.95 -5.59 14.38
CA GLN A 229 9.76 -6.99 14.06
C GLN A 229 11.05 -7.82 14.20
N GLY A 230 12.07 -7.27 14.87
CA GLY A 230 13.30 -8.00 15.20
C GLY A 230 14.33 -8.08 14.07
N GLN A 231 14.05 -7.48 12.90
CA GLN A 231 14.93 -7.50 11.73
C GLN A 231 15.97 -6.38 11.77
N HIS A 232 16.70 -6.28 12.89
CA HIS A 232 17.60 -5.14 13.17
C HIS A 232 18.72 -4.98 12.13
N GLN A 233 19.24 -6.10 11.61
CA GLN A 233 20.29 -6.10 10.59
C GLN A 233 19.76 -5.56 9.25
N MET A 234 18.51 -5.84 8.90
CA MET A 234 17.87 -5.31 7.69
C MET A 234 17.60 -3.81 7.83
N ALA A 235 17.15 -3.35 9.01
CA ALA A 235 17.03 -1.92 9.31
C ALA A 235 18.37 -1.18 9.15
N LEU A 236 19.45 -1.77 9.67
CA LEU A 236 20.80 -1.21 9.53
C LEU A 236 21.29 -1.21 8.08
N LYS A 237 21.07 -2.32 7.35
CA LYS A 237 21.39 -2.44 5.92
C LYS A 237 20.67 -1.33 5.13
N TYR A 238 19.39 -1.13 5.39
CA TYR A 238 18.58 -0.09 4.76
C TYR A 238 19.17 1.30 4.99
N ILE A 239 19.40 1.71 6.25
CA ILE A 239 19.96 3.03 6.57
C ILE A 239 21.32 3.26 5.92
N ARG A 240 22.18 2.24 5.87
CA ARG A 240 23.55 2.38 5.30
C ARG A 240 23.55 2.53 3.78
N VAL A 241 22.66 1.80 3.09
CA VAL A 241 22.61 1.81 1.62
C VAL A 241 21.80 2.99 1.11
N GLN A 242 20.61 3.18 1.69
CA GLN A 242 19.69 4.23 1.25
C GLN A 242 20.09 5.60 1.83
N GLN A 243 20.59 5.69 3.07
CA GLN A 243 20.95 7.00 3.68
C GLN A 243 19.78 7.99 3.72
N PRO A 244 18.65 7.63 4.36
CA PRO A 244 17.46 8.47 4.43
C PRO A 244 17.74 9.85 5.02
N PRO A 245 17.07 10.89 4.49
CA PRO A 245 17.29 12.26 4.94
C PRO A 245 16.86 12.40 6.41
N LEU A 246 17.71 13.07 7.20
CA LEU A 246 17.42 13.42 8.59
C LEU A 246 16.65 14.74 8.59
N LYS A 247 15.36 14.72 8.94
CA LYS A 247 14.51 15.91 8.98
C LYS A 247 14.22 16.39 10.39
N ASP A 248 14.07 15.48 11.34
CA ASP A 248 13.73 15.83 12.71
C ASP A 248 14.48 15.00 13.76
N ILE A 249 14.22 15.31 15.03
CA ILE A 249 14.85 14.60 16.16
C ILE A 249 14.41 13.14 16.27
N GLU A 250 13.25 12.77 15.71
CA GLU A 250 12.78 11.39 15.69
C GLU A 250 13.57 10.56 14.69
N ASP A 251 14.02 11.13 13.56
CA ASP A 251 14.95 10.47 12.64
C ASP A 251 16.28 10.12 13.31
N ILE A 252 16.85 11.09 14.04
CA ILE A 252 18.09 10.89 14.80
C ILE A 252 17.88 9.80 15.86
N ARG A 253 16.77 9.85 16.60
CA ARG A 253 16.44 8.85 17.62
C ARG A 253 16.25 7.46 17.01
N LEU A 254 15.61 7.37 15.86
CA LEU A 254 15.37 6.12 15.16
C LEU A 254 16.70 5.49 14.71
N ASN A 255 17.60 6.27 14.10
CA ASN A 255 18.93 5.80 13.72
C ASN A 255 19.79 5.40 14.92
N LEU A 256 19.78 6.18 16.00
CA LEU A 256 20.45 5.80 17.25
C LEU A 256 19.92 4.48 17.80
N THR A 257 18.60 4.29 17.78
CA THR A 257 17.98 3.04 18.22
C THR A 257 18.46 1.88 17.38
N VAL A 258 18.50 2.01 16.04
CA VAL A 258 19.01 0.97 15.14
C VAL A 258 20.48 0.64 15.44
N LEU A 259 21.35 1.63 15.63
CA LEU A 259 22.75 1.39 15.97
C LEU A 259 22.90 0.63 17.30
N LEU A 260 22.16 1.05 18.33
CA LEU A 260 22.21 0.43 19.64
C LEU A 260 21.70 -1.02 19.64
N VAL A 261 20.57 -1.31 18.98
CA VAL A 261 20.05 -2.69 18.93
C VAL A 261 20.91 -3.64 18.09
N ASN A 262 21.76 -3.11 17.20
CA ASN A 262 22.76 -3.87 16.47
C ASN A 262 24.10 -3.97 17.23
N GLY A 263 24.20 -3.47 18.47
CA GLY A 263 25.41 -3.53 19.28
C GLY A 263 26.50 -2.53 18.88
N LEU A 264 26.21 -1.56 18.02
CA LEU A 264 27.16 -0.58 17.50
C LEU A 264 27.28 0.63 18.44
N ILE A 265 27.63 0.38 19.71
CA ILE A 265 27.64 1.39 20.78
C ILE A 265 28.56 2.57 20.45
N HIS A 266 29.74 2.29 19.89
CA HIS A 266 30.69 3.33 19.54
C HIS A 266 30.20 4.22 18.39
N GLU A 267 29.61 3.63 17.35
CA GLU A 267 28.99 4.39 16.25
C GLU A 267 27.81 5.23 16.79
N ALA A 268 26.96 4.65 17.63
CA ALA A 268 25.85 5.38 18.25
C ALA A 268 26.33 6.59 19.08
N PHE A 269 27.40 6.41 19.86
CA PHE A 269 27.98 7.51 20.65
C PHE A 269 28.55 8.62 19.77
N GLN A 270 29.27 8.27 18.70
CA GLN A 270 29.78 9.25 17.75
C GLN A 270 28.65 9.99 17.02
N TYR A 271 27.65 9.24 16.56
CA TYR A 271 26.48 9.76 15.86
C TYR A 271 25.69 10.76 16.72
N GLN A 272 25.45 10.44 18.00
CA GLN A 272 24.80 11.34 18.94
C GLN A 272 25.53 12.69 19.04
N ARG A 273 26.86 12.68 19.19
CA ARG A 273 27.64 13.93 19.33
C ARG A 273 27.65 14.78 18.07
N GLN A 274 27.62 14.16 16.89
CA GLN A 274 27.56 14.90 15.63
C GLN A 274 26.27 15.71 15.54
N HIS A 275 25.15 15.15 15.98
CA HIS A 275 23.84 15.80 15.88
C HIS A 275 23.40 16.57 17.14
N CYS A 276 24.06 16.43 18.29
CA CYS A 276 23.85 17.30 19.45
C CYS A 276 24.50 18.69 19.28
N ASN A 277 25.46 18.85 18.37
CA ASN A 277 26.16 20.11 18.14
C ASN A 277 25.49 21.02 17.09
N GLU A 278 24.39 20.57 16.48
CA GLU A 278 23.64 21.29 15.42
C GLU A 278 22.33 21.90 15.93
N GLN A 279 22.12 21.95 17.26
CA GLN A 279 20.97 22.59 17.93
C GLN A 279 21.28 24.00 18.40
#